data_AF-A0A523VNC6-F1
#
_entry.id   AF-A0A523VNC6-F1
#
_cell.length_a   1.000
_cell.length_b   1.000
_cell.length_c   1.000
_cell.angle_alpha   90.00
_cell.angle_beta   90.00
_cell.angle_gamma   90.00
#
_symmetry.space_group_name_H-M   'P 1'
#
loop_
_entity.id
_entity.type
_entity.pdbx_description
1 polymer ?
#
loop_
_entity_poly.entity_id
_entity_poly.type
_entity_poly.pdbx_seq_one_letter_code
_entity_poly.pdbx_strand_id
1 'polypeptide(L)' 'QKFLQDTIKKVNNLTEYKKKYKFIIDVDGGVNLTNAKHLRNADILTSSSTILNSKEPNKIIKLLKESDEID' A
#
# COMPACT_ATOMS: atom_id res chain seq x y z
N GLN A 1 12.34 7.16 -3.46
CA GLN A 1 12.36 6.25 -2.30
C GLN A 1 12.19 4.81 -2.79
N LYS A 2 12.76 3.81 -2.10
CA LYS A 2 12.70 2.40 -2.52
C LYS A 2 11.81 1.61 -1.54
N PHE A 3 10.92 0.79 -2.07
CA PHE A 3 10.10 -0.11 -1.26
C PHE A 3 10.93 -1.25 -0.68
N LEU A 4 10.71 -1.57 0.60
CA LEU A 4 11.28 -2.74 1.25
C LEU A 4 10.33 -3.93 1.07
N GLN A 5 10.76 -4.96 0.34
CA GLN A 5 9.89 -6.11 0.04
C GLN A 5 9.40 -6.83 1.29
N ASP A 6 10.22 -6.87 2.34
CA ASP A 6 9.85 -7.44 3.65
C ASP A 6 8.66 -6.73 4.33
N THR A 7 8.30 -5.51 3.90
CA THR A 7 7.11 -4.82 4.39
C THR A 7 5.84 -5.63 4.17
N ILE A 8 5.73 -6.35 3.04
CA ILE A 8 4.58 -7.23 2.75
C ILE A 8 4.42 -8.28 3.85
N LYS A 9 5.53 -8.94 4.23
CA LYS A 9 5.54 -9.93 5.32
C LYS A 9 5.16 -9.30 6.66
N LYS A 10 5.66 -8.10 6.97
CA LYS A 10 5.35 -7.39 8.22
C LYS A 10 3.87 -7.02 8.33
N VAL A 11 3.28 -6.53 7.25
CA VAL A 11 1.84 -6.19 7.19
C VAL A 11 0.99 -7.45 7.43
N ASN A 12 1.32 -8.56 6.76
CA ASN A 12 0.62 -9.83 6.96
C ASN A 12 0.71 -10.31 8.42
N ASN A 13 1.89 -10.21 9.02
CA ASN A 13 2.07 -10.56 10.44
C ASN A 13 1.26 -9.65 11.37
N LEU A 14 1.21 -8.34 11.11
CA LEU A 14 0.42 -7.39 11.90
C LEU A 14 -1.08 -7.68 11.84
N THR A 15 -1.57 -8.23 10.72
CA THR A 15 -2.99 -8.57 10.54
C THR A 15 -3.47 -9.57 11.60
N GLU A 16 -2.61 -10.49 12.03
CA GLU A 16 -2.93 -11.44 13.11
C GLU A 16 -3.18 -10.73 14.45
N TYR A 17 -2.47 -9.63 14.72
CA TYR A 17 -2.64 -8.84 15.95
C TYR A 17 -3.94 -8.04 15.96
N LYS A 18 -4.55 -7.76 14.80
CA LYS A 18 -5.87 -7.10 14.71
C LYS A 18 -6.98 -7.95 15.35
N LYS A 19 -6.78 -9.26 15.52
CA LYS A 19 -7.72 -10.15 16.25
C LYS A 19 -7.84 -9.81 17.74
N LYS A 20 -6.82 -9.16 18.31
CA LYS A 20 -6.73 -8.84 19.74
C LYS A 20 -6.71 -7.34 20.03
N TYR A 21 -6.16 -6.55 19.13
CA TYR A 21 -5.97 -5.11 19.32
C TYR A 21 -6.67 -4.32 18.21
N LYS A 22 -7.12 -3.10 18.53
CA LYS A 22 -7.78 -2.20 17.57
C LYS A 22 -6.79 -1.15 17.08
N PHE A 23 -6.29 -1.32 15.86
CA PHE A 23 -5.37 -0.38 15.20
C PHE A 23 -5.54 -0.46 13.68
N ILE A 24 -4.98 0.55 13.00
CA ILE A 24 -4.84 0.60 11.54
C ILE A 24 -3.38 0.41 11.13
N ILE A 25 -3.16 -0.09 9.92
CA ILE A 25 -1.86 -0.30 9.30
C ILE A 25 -1.73 0.70 8.15
N ASP A 26 -0.85 1.68 8.33
CA ASP A 26 -0.40 2.59 7.28
C ASP A 26 0.96 2.14 6.75
N VAL A 27 1.08 2.02 5.44
CA VAL A 27 2.34 1.71 4.77
C VAL A 27 2.84 2.97 4.06
N ASP A 28 3.80 3.61 4.69
CA ASP A 28 4.61 4.67 4.09
C ASP A 28 5.97 4.12 3.63
N GLY A 29 6.44 4.63 2.50
CA GLY A 29 7.76 4.32 1.98
C GLY A 29 7.77 3.59 0.65
N GLY A 30 7.83 4.31 -0.46
CA GLY A 30 8.06 3.73 -1.79
C GLY A 30 6.91 2.89 -2.35
N VAL A 31 5.68 3.07 -1.86
CA VAL A 31 4.48 2.41 -2.42
C VAL A 31 4.22 2.88 -3.85
N ASN A 32 3.98 1.93 -4.76
CA ASN A 32 3.72 2.16 -6.18
C ASN A 32 2.79 1.10 -6.76
N LEU A 33 2.41 1.22 -8.03
CA LEU A 33 1.45 0.30 -8.69
C LEU A 33 1.89 -1.17 -8.68
N THR A 34 3.20 -1.44 -8.66
CA THR A 34 3.72 -2.81 -8.66
C THR A 34 3.57 -3.48 -7.30
N ASN A 35 3.75 -2.73 -6.19
CA ASN A 35 3.72 -3.28 -4.84
C ASN A 35 2.40 -3.06 -4.08
N ALA A 36 1.60 -2.06 -4.46
CA ALA A 36 0.31 -1.77 -3.84
C ALA A 36 -0.60 -3.01 -3.86
N LYS A 37 -0.56 -3.77 -4.97
CA LYS A 37 -1.33 -5.02 -5.10
C LYS A 37 -1.03 -6.11 -4.05
N HIS A 38 0.13 -6.01 -3.39
CA HIS A 38 0.58 -6.96 -2.37
C HIS A 38 0.33 -6.46 -0.94
N LEU A 39 -0.25 -5.27 -0.77
CA LEU A 39 -0.48 -4.61 0.51
C LEU A 39 -1.96 -4.57 0.91
N ARG A 40 -2.76 -5.54 0.42
CA ARG A 40 -4.21 -5.69 0.71
C ARG A 40 -4.62 -5.60 2.18
N ASN A 41 -3.70 -5.99 3.05
CA ASN A 41 -3.93 -6.05 4.49
C ASN A 41 -3.60 -4.72 5.21
N ALA A 42 -3.03 -3.75 4.49
CA ALA A 42 -2.89 -2.38 4.96
C ALA A 42 -4.23 -1.64 4.82
N ASP A 43 -4.50 -0.73 5.76
CA ASP A 43 -5.69 0.12 5.68
C ASP A 43 -5.42 1.42 4.92
N ILE A 44 -4.15 1.87 4.89
CA ILE A 44 -3.72 3.10 4.24
C ILE A 44 -2.43 2.85 3.45
N LEU A 45 -2.39 3.38 2.22
CA LEU A 45 -1.22 3.37 1.35
C LEU A 45 -0.72 4.80 1.12
N THR A 46 0.46 5.13 1.64
CA THR A 46 1.07 6.44 1.43
C THR A 46 1.98 6.41 0.19
N SER A 47 1.50 7.00 -0.91
CA SER A 47 2.09 6.87 -2.26
C SER A 47 2.55 8.20 -2.88
N SER A 48 2.90 9.19 -2.06
CA SER A 48 3.19 10.57 -2.49
C SER A 48 4.18 10.67 -3.65
N SER A 49 5.33 9.97 -3.56
CA SER A 49 6.33 10.02 -4.63
C SER A 49 5.84 9.42 -5.94
N THR A 50 4.98 8.40 -5.89
CA THR A 50 4.43 7.75 -7.08
C THR A 50 3.40 8.66 -7.76
N ILE A 51 2.59 9.37 -6.97
CA ILE A 51 1.59 10.31 -7.47
C ILE A 51 2.25 11.57 -8.04
N LEU A 52 3.13 12.21 -7.26
CA LEU A 52 3.70 13.53 -7.59
C LEU A 52 4.73 13.48 -8.72
N ASN A 53 5.42 12.35 -8.90
CA ASN A 53 6.38 12.20 -10.01
C ASN A 53 5.73 11.70 -11.32
N SER A 54 4.42 11.42 -11.31
CA SER A 54 3.71 10.96 -12.50
C SER A 54 3.35 12.14 -13.41
N LYS A 55 3.34 11.90 -14.72
CA LYS A 55 2.76 12.82 -15.70
C LYS A 55 1.23 12.86 -15.65
N GLU A 56 0.60 11.84 -15.07
CA GLU A 56 -0.86 11.70 -14.96
C GLU A 56 -1.28 11.37 -13.50
N PRO A 57 -1.21 12.32 -12.55
CA PRO A 57 -1.48 12.05 -11.13
C PRO A 57 -2.87 11.44 -10.86
N ASN A 58 -3.92 11.96 -11.52
CA ASN A 58 -5.29 11.47 -11.37
C ASN A 58 -5.45 10.01 -11.80
N LYS A 59 -4.75 9.60 -12.88
CA LYS A 59 -4.73 8.23 -13.35
C LYS A 59 -4.01 7.31 -12.37
N ILE A 60 -2.89 7.75 -11.81
CA ILE A 60 -2.18 6.98 -10.77
C ILE A 60 -3.04 6.80 -9.52
N ILE A 61 -3.76 7.84 -9.09
CA ILE A 61 -4.69 7.74 -7.95
C ILE A 61 -5.78 6.70 -8.25
N LYS A 62 -6.35 6.72 -9.47
CA LYS A 62 -7.34 5.72 -9.89
C LYS A 62 -6.76 4.29 -9.83
N LEU A 63 -5.60 4.07 -10.46
CA LEU A 63 -4.95 2.76 -10.47
C LEU A 63 -4.52 2.28 -9.08
N LEU A 64 -4.13 3.18 -8.18
CA LEU A 64 -3.85 2.84 -6.78
C LEU A 64 -5.11 2.42 -6.02
N LYS A 65 -6.26 3.09 -6.25
CA LYS A 65 -7.54 2.68 -5.66
C LYS A 65 -8.02 1.34 -6.17
N GLU A 66 -7.87 1.10 -7.47
CA GLU A 66 -8.21 -0.18 -8.11
C GLU A 66 -7.18 -1.27 -7.81
N SER A 67 -6.03 -0.89 -7.23
CA SER A 67 -4.95 -1.84 -6.97
C SER A 67 -5.36 -2.92 -6.00
N ASP A 68 -6.48 -2.78 -5.28
CA ASP A 68 -7.09 -3.67 -4.29
C ASP A 68 -8.16 -4.64 -4.83
N GLU A 69 -8.60 -4.43 -6.06
CA GLU A 69 -9.61 -5.26 -6.71
C GLU A 69 -9.01 -6.63 -7.13
N ILE A 70 -9.87 -7.65 -7.18
CA ILE A 70 -9.52 -9.03 -7.58
C ILE A 70 -9.72 -9.13 -9.09
N ASP A 71 -8.69 -9.63 -9.81
CA ASP A 71 -8.85 -10.16 -11.18
C ASP A 71 -9.63 -11.49 -11.17
#